data_AF-A0A814EJX8-F1
#
_entry.id   AF-A0A814EJX8-F1
#
_cell.length_a   1.000
_cell.length_b   1.000
_cell.length_c   1.000
_cell.angle_alpha   90.00
_cell.angle_beta   90.00
_cell.angle_gamma   90.00
#
_symmetry.space_group_name_H-M   'P 1'
#
loop_
_entity.id
_entity.type
_entity.pdbx_description
1 polymer ?
#
loop_
_entity_poly.entity_id
_entity_poly.type
_entity_poly.pdbx_seq_one_letter_code
_entity_poly.pdbx_strand_id
1 'polypeptide(L)'
;MCEKQTFENLVREYYDNLRLKIDTQIDFLLDRSDELQLNKERIMLHREKLNKIIHDSRDAIMLKNITVPENYKDKESILSYVFKDHYLIYLDNPYEDDSIGKLILIKQYIPKRIIDLINDLICSLKNTGKFMLDILDQDKLQAFNILKQLDPLINHYPSKANRQDVWLTSDLTTISHLEDVSLCDKLDLKKTQITSISKEIFSNFSNLHTLNLSENFLTILDKNLFKGLTNLKILNLEYNNLSHLDDDLFGDLPRLNLLNLHNNKLVLLNDENFTSLANLLYLDFSNNSIQSIHENCFDSLSNLIELNMRKNEIDLIDKNWFKNLKNLQVLNLSHNFLISRLESNNFANLTNLKKLNLAKVVFDSISTESFKGLNKLEDLVLSECDLENKLSEYLFKDLTNLRLLSLDKNKISKLEPIFHDLKNLEALGLSCNNLEYLPENFFQGLTKLKQVNLGFNKISKCYSKWFKEDLNLERIYLNNNLIESLNDDEMFSYLPKLEILDISGNHIKQINESVFQGLFNAQIIYDVELSLDSVIKDYKTRGIDLKPEVSIRIIEE
;
A
#
# COMPACT_ATOMS: atom_id res chain seq x y z
N MET A 1 -3.28 43.57 3.34
CA MET A 1 -3.37 43.88 4.78
C MET A 1 -4.84 43.80 5.17
N CYS A 2 -5.19 43.18 6.30
CA CYS A 2 -6.43 43.56 6.97
C CYS A 2 -6.19 44.89 7.65
N GLU A 3 -7.13 45.83 7.57
CA GLU A 3 -7.15 46.90 8.55
C GLU A 3 -7.41 46.29 9.93
N LYS A 4 -6.62 46.70 10.93
CA LYS A 4 -6.71 46.18 12.30
C LYS A 4 -8.14 46.23 12.83
N GLN A 5 -8.89 47.28 12.49
CA GLN A 5 -10.30 47.45 12.86
C GLN A 5 -11.20 46.34 12.29
N THR A 6 -11.00 45.96 11.03
CA THR A 6 -11.77 44.89 10.37
C THR A 6 -11.46 43.53 11.00
N PHE A 7 -10.19 43.26 11.31
CA PHE A 7 -9.79 42.06 12.03
C PHE A 7 -10.41 42.00 13.45
N GLU A 8 -10.31 43.08 14.23
CA GLU A 8 -10.93 43.15 15.56
C GLU A 8 -12.46 43.01 15.50
N ASN A 9 -13.13 43.58 14.50
CA ASN A 9 -14.58 43.46 14.35
C ASN A 9 -14.99 41.99 14.11
N LEU A 10 -14.23 41.23 13.32
CA LEU A 10 -14.51 39.81 13.05
C LEU A 10 -14.30 38.91 14.27
N VAL A 11 -13.24 39.16 15.04
CA VAL A 11 -12.98 38.41 16.29
C VAL A 11 -14.04 38.76 17.36
N ARG A 12 -14.50 40.03 17.42
CA ARG A 12 -15.67 40.41 18.24
C ARG A 12 -16.93 39.68 17.79
N GLU A 13 -17.28 39.77 16.51
CA GLU A 13 -18.47 39.13 15.93
C GLU A 13 -18.53 37.62 16.23
N TYR A 14 -17.41 36.89 16.12
CA TYR A 14 -17.36 35.47 16.47
C TYR A 14 -17.64 35.21 17.96
N TYR A 15 -16.92 35.87 18.86
CA TYR A 15 -17.04 35.63 20.30
C TYR A 15 -18.34 36.17 20.90
N ASP A 16 -18.89 37.25 20.35
CA ASP A 16 -20.15 37.83 20.78
C ASP A 16 -21.34 36.94 20.31
N ASN A 17 -21.27 36.32 19.12
CA ASN A 17 -22.23 35.29 18.68
C ASN A 17 -22.13 34.00 19.51
N LEU A 18 -20.92 33.55 19.86
CA LEU A 18 -20.71 32.40 20.74
C LEU A 18 -21.29 32.67 22.14
N ARG A 19 -21.05 33.86 22.68
CA ARG A 19 -21.64 34.32 23.94
C ARG A 19 -23.17 34.33 23.88
N LEU A 20 -23.77 34.94 22.85
CA LEU A 20 -25.23 35.05 22.73
C LEU A 20 -25.91 33.68 22.73
N LYS A 21 -25.34 32.69 22.03
CA LYS A 21 -25.81 31.30 22.00
C LYS A 21 -25.77 30.65 23.39
N ILE A 22 -24.67 30.84 24.13
CA ILE A 22 -24.51 30.28 25.49
C ILE A 22 -25.45 30.99 26.48
N ASP A 23 -25.54 32.32 26.41
CA ASP A 23 -26.42 33.13 27.24
C ASP A 23 -27.89 32.73 27.06
N THR A 24 -28.37 32.56 25.82
CA THR A 24 -29.75 32.15 25.49
C THR A 24 -30.12 30.79 26.10
N GLN A 25 -29.19 29.83 26.07
CA GLN A 25 -29.40 28.49 26.61
C GLN A 25 -29.35 28.46 28.14
N ILE A 26 -28.58 29.38 28.75
CA ILE A 26 -28.55 29.57 30.20
C ILE A 26 -29.80 30.31 30.69
N ASP A 27 -30.31 31.30 29.95
CA ASP A 27 -31.57 31.98 30.25
C ASP A 27 -32.74 30.98 30.31
N PHE A 28 -32.83 30.06 29.33
CA PHE A 28 -33.80 28.97 29.38
C PHE A 28 -33.70 28.13 30.68
N LEU A 29 -32.48 27.79 31.11
CA LEU A 29 -32.26 27.03 32.35
C LEU A 29 -32.60 27.83 33.62
N LEU A 30 -32.48 29.17 33.58
CA LEU A 30 -32.83 30.06 34.67
C LEU A 30 -34.35 30.26 34.77
N ASP A 31 -35.05 30.47 33.66
CA ASP A 31 -36.52 30.64 33.66
C ASP A 31 -37.24 29.42 34.24
N ARG A 32 -36.71 28.21 34.01
CA ARG A 32 -37.27 26.95 34.50
C ARG A 32 -36.66 26.44 35.81
N SER A 33 -35.74 27.19 36.42
CA SER A 33 -34.95 26.68 37.55
C SER A 33 -35.75 26.44 38.84
N ASP A 34 -36.86 27.15 39.09
CA ASP A 34 -37.75 26.86 40.22
C ASP A 34 -38.48 25.52 40.04
N GLU A 35 -39.01 25.27 38.82
CA GLU A 35 -39.68 24.01 38.43
C GLU A 35 -38.71 22.82 38.56
N LEU A 36 -37.49 23.01 38.07
CA LEU A 36 -36.45 21.98 37.99
C LEU A 36 -35.66 21.81 39.31
N GLN A 37 -35.95 22.62 40.35
CA GLN A 37 -35.25 22.68 41.63
C GLN A 37 -33.72 22.94 41.48
N LEU A 38 -33.35 23.76 40.50
CA LEU A 38 -31.97 24.11 40.22
C LEU A 38 -31.55 25.33 41.04
N ASN A 39 -30.31 25.34 41.51
CA ASN A 39 -29.77 26.48 42.23
C ASN A 39 -29.48 27.64 41.25
N LYS A 40 -30.39 28.62 41.20
CA LYS A 40 -30.29 29.87 40.40
C LYS A 40 -28.94 30.57 40.55
N GLU A 41 -28.48 30.77 41.79
CA GLU A 41 -27.21 31.44 42.09
C GLU A 41 -26.03 30.68 41.47
N ARG A 42 -26.06 29.35 41.52
CA ARG A 42 -25.01 28.49 40.94
C ARG A 42 -25.04 28.49 39.42
N ILE A 43 -26.22 28.54 38.78
CA ILE A 43 -26.32 28.70 37.31
C ILE A 43 -25.79 30.07 36.89
N MET A 44 -26.22 31.15 37.56
CA MET A 44 -25.70 32.50 37.34
C MET A 44 -24.17 32.57 37.51
N LEU A 45 -23.62 31.94 38.55
CA LEU A 45 -22.17 31.88 38.77
C LEU A 45 -21.41 31.17 37.64
N HIS A 46 -22.00 30.15 37.01
CA HIS A 46 -21.37 29.49 35.85
C HIS A 46 -21.55 30.31 34.56
N ARG A 47 -22.67 31.02 34.40
CA ARG A 47 -22.88 32.02 33.34
C ARG A 47 -21.79 33.08 33.36
N GLU A 48 -21.54 33.68 34.52
CA GLU A 48 -20.50 34.69 34.72
C GLU A 48 -19.11 34.13 34.41
N LYS A 49 -18.80 32.91 34.87
CA LYS A 49 -17.51 32.25 34.57
C LYS A 49 -17.33 31.95 33.08
N LEU A 50 -18.35 31.42 32.40
CA LEU A 50 -18.30 31.12 30.97
C LEU A 50 -18.15 32.40 30.15
N ASN A 51 -18.98 33.40 30.41
CA ASN A 51 -18.90 34.71 29.75
C ASN A 51 -17.56 35.40 30.01
N LYS A 52 -17.00 35.26 31.24
CA LYS A 52 -15.65 35.73 31.54
C LYS A 52 -14.59 34.98 30.73
N ILE A 53 -14.64 33.65 30.63
CA ILE A 53 -13.66 32.88 29.84
C ILE A 53 -13.75 33.24 28.34
N ILE A 54 -14.96 33.43 27.82
CA ILE A 54 -15.22 33.88 26.45
C ILE A 54 -14.61 35.28 26.22
N HIS A 55 -14.86 36.21 27.14
CA HIS A 55 -14.33 37.57 27.11
C HIS A 55 -12.79 37.60 27.24
N ASP A 56 -12.22 36.91 28.24
CA ASP A 56 -10.79 36.78 28.47
C ASP A 56 -10.09 36.13 27.24
N SER A 57 -10.73 35.14 26.58
CA SER A 57 -10.18 34.48 25.38
C SER A 57 -10.23 35.39 24.15
N ARG A 58 -11.34 36.10 23.93
CA ARG A 58 -11.50 37.12 22.90
C ARG A 58 -10.42 38.19 23.04
N ASP A 59 -10.30 38.75 24.24
CA ASP A 59 -9.41 39.87 24.50
C ASP A 59 -7.93 39.43 24.51
N ALA A 60 -7.60 38.19 24.92
CA ALA A 60 -6.26 37.61 24.78
C ALA A 60 -5.83 37.40 23.30
N ILE A 61 -6.77 37.16 22.39
CA ILE A 61 -6.51 37.11 20.95
C ILE A 61 -6.30 38.53 20.40
N MET A 62 -7.08 39.51 20.84
CA MET A 62 -6.90 40.93 20.47
C MET A 62 -5.57 41.53 20.92
N LEU A 63 -5.06 41.10 22.08
CA LEU A 63 -3.81 41.60 22.66
C LEU A 63 -2.55 41.05 21.98
N LYS A 64 -2.65 40.04 21.10
CA LYS A 64 -1.54 39.63 20.25
C LYS A 64 -1.45 40.56 19.03
N ASN A 65 -0.35 41.31 18.93
CA ASN A 65 0.01 42.02 17.71
C ASN A 65 0.37 41.02 16.60
N ILE A 66 -0.64 40.53 15.88
CA ILE A 66 -0.47 39.64 14.73
C ILE A 66 -0.31 40.51 13.49
N THR A 67 0.93 40.70 13.05
CA THR A 67 1.26 41.46 11.84
C THR A 67 0.91 40.62 10.60
N VAL A 68 -0.29 40.83 10.04
CA VAL A 68 -0.75 40.09 8.86
C VAL A 68 -0.08 40.63 7.59
N PRO A 69 0.68 39.81 6.83
CA PRO A 69 1.38 40.25 5.61
C PRO A 69 0.49 40.94 4.56
N GLU A 70 1.04 41.89 3.81
CA GLU A 70 0.25 42.77 2.92
C GLU A 70 -0.51 42.02 1.81
N ASN A 71 0.02 40.88 1.39
CA ASN A 71 -0.50 39.98 0.39
C ASN A 71 -1.83 39.30 0.77
N TYR A 72 -2.23 39.29 2.04
CA TYR A 72 -3.56 38.85 2.44
C TYR A 72 -4.56 40.03 2.42
N LYS A 73 -5.56 39.97 1.54
CA LYS A 73 -6.45 41.10 1.22
C LYS A 73 -7.94 40.85 1.51
N ASP A 74 -8.35 39.59 1.64
CA ASP A 74 -9.72 39.16 1.88
C ASP A 74 -9.94 38.60 3.30
N LYS A 75 -11.19 38.60 3.74
CA LYS A 75 -11.62 38.18 5.09
C LYS A 75 -11.12 36.78 5.47
N GLU A 76 -11.07 35.82 4.54
CA GLU A 76 -10.78 34.42 4.84
C GLU A 76 -9.28 34.15 5.00
N SER A 77 -8.48 34.71 4.10
CA SER A 77 -7.01 34.67 4.16
C SER A 77 -6.44 35.20 5.48
N ILE A 78 -7.05 36.26 6.01
CA ILE A 78 -6.64 36.91 7.26
C ILE A 78 -6.97 36.03 8.48
N LEU A 79 -8.17 35.41 8.48
CA LEU A 79 -8.57 34.47 9.53
C LEU A 79 -7.68 33.21 9.52
N SER A 80 -7.35 32.69 8.34
CA SER A 80 -6.45 31.54 8.16
C SER A 80 -5.05 31.75 8.76
N TYR A 81 -4.45 32.94 8.58
CA TYR A 81 -3.15 33.27 9.18
C TYR A 81 -3.20 33.39 10.71
N VAL A 82 -4.29 33.95 11.26
CA VAL A 82 -4.48 34.18 12.69
C VAL A 82 -4.78 32.90 13.45
N PHE A 83 -5.64 32.03 12.90
CA PHE A 83 -6.14 30.81 13.53
C PHE A 83 -5.42 29.56 13.00
N LYS A 84 -4.10 29.67 12.87
CA LYS A 84 -3.19 28.69 12.24
C LYS A 84 -3.31 27.24 12.74
N ASP A 85 -3.96 27.03 13.88
CA ASP A 85 -4.24 25.75 14.50
C ASP A 85 -5.76 25.47 14.64
N HIS A 86 -6.51 24.81 13.74
CA HIS A 86 -6.27 24.39 12.36
C HIS A 86 -7.62 23.85 11.69
N TYR A 87 -7.84 23.86 10.35
CA TYR A 87 -8.68 22.91 9.52
C TYR A 87 -8.68 23.25 7.99
N LEU A 88 -9.22 22.35 7.15
CA LEU A 88 -9.03 22.19 5.69
C LEU A 88 -9.62 23.32 4.81
N ILE A 89 -8.89 23.74 3.76
CA ILE A 89 -9.32 24.77 2.78
C ILE A 89 -9.23 24.20 1.35
N TYR A 90 -10.23 24.48 0.51
CA TYR A 90 -10.19 24.31 -0.95
C TYR A 90 -9.85 25.65 -1.61
N LEU A 91 -8.93 25.65 -2.58
CA LEU A 91 -8.56 26.84 -3.35
C LEU A 91 -8.96 26.66 -4.81
N ASP A 92 -9.85 27.52 -5.28
CA ASP A 92 -10.26 27.60 -6.69
C ASP A 92 -9.25 28.46 -7.47
N ASN A 93 -8.95 28.07 -8.72
CA ASN A 93 -8.06 28.82 -9.62
C ASN A 93 -8.89 29.45 -10.75
N PRO A 94 -8.92 30.78 -10.94
CA PRO A 94 -9.92 31.45 -11.78
C PRO A 94 -9.57 31.49 -13.29
N TYR A 95 -8.99 30.43 -13.85
CA TYR A 95 -8.68 30.34 -15.28
C TYR A 95 -9.12 29.01 -15.89
N GLU A 96 -9.83 29.10 -17.02
CA GLU A 96 -10.41 27.99 -17.78
C GLU A 96 -9.32 27.22 -18.56
N ASP A 97 -8.80 26.14 -17.99
CA ASP A 97 -8.72 24.78 -18.60
C ASP A 97 -7.87 23.82 -17.73
N ASP A 98 -8.18 22.52 -17.86
CA ASP A 98 -7.47 21.34 -17.31
C ASP A 98 -7.17 21.25 -15.78
N SER A 99 -8.05 20.48 -15.12
CA SER A 99 -7.81 19.55 -14.00
C SER A 99 -6.48 19.58 -13.21
N ILE A 100 -6.53 19.99 -11.94
CA ILE A 100 -6.25 19.20 -10.71
C ILE A 100 -6.19 20.16 -9.51
N GLY A 101 -7.17 20.07 -8.60
CA GLY A 101 -7.13 20.74 -7.29
C GLY A 101 -6.43 19.90 -6.22
N LYS A 102 -5.74 20.55 -5.26
CA LYS A 102 -5.11 19.89 -4.10
C LYS A 102 -5.81 20.26 -2.79
N LEU A 103 -6.05 19.27 -1.94
CA LEU A 103 -6.63 19.38 -0.59
C LEU A 103 -5.55 19.04 0.47
N ILE A 104 -5.47 19.80 1.58
CA ILE A 104 -4.48 19.57 2.67
C ILE A 104 -5.11 19.83 4.05
N LEU A 105 -4.97 18.85 4.96
CA LEU A 105 -5.71 18.66 6.23
C LEU A 105 -5.03 19.21 7.49
N ILE A 106 -5.86 19.64 8.45
CA ILE A 106 -5.50 20.41 9.65
C ILE A 106 -6.62 20.18 10.77
N LYS A 107 -6.65 20.76 12.00
CA LYS A 107 -7.53 20.39 13.18
C LYS A 107 -7.91 21.49 14.25
N GLN A 108 -9.15 21.60 14.73
CA GLN A 108 -9.70 22.72 15.56
C GLN A 108 -9.10 22.97 16.99
N TYR A 109 -9.10 24.24 17.47
CA TYR A 109 -8.73 24.66 18.85
C TYR A 109 -9.95 25.14 19.69
N ILE A 110 -10.38 24.37 20.68
CA ILE A 110 -11.33 24.78 21.73
C ILE A 110 -10.58 24.81 23.07
N PRO A 111 -10.60 25.91 23.86
CA PRO A 111 -9.93 25.95 25.16
C PRO A 111 -10.49 24.90 26.11
N LYS A 112 -9.67 23.91 26.50
CA LYS A 112 -10.04 22.78 27.36
C LYS A 112 -10.85 23.19 28.61
N ARG A 113 -10.51 24.34 29.20
CA ARG A 113 -11.23 24.95 30.35
C ARG A 113 -12.72 25.19 30.13
N ILE A 114 -13.18 25.45 28.90
CA ILE A 114 -14.62 25.62 28.61
C ILE A 114 -15.33 24.27 28.69
N ILE A 115 -14.73 23.23 28.12
CA ILE A 115 -15.22 21.85 28.17
C ILE A 115 -15.25 21.36 29.64
N ASP A 116 -14.17 21.61 30.39
CA ASP A 116 -14.09 21.28 31.81
C ASP A 116 -15.20 22.00 32.63
N LEU A 117 -15.49 23.28 32.36
CA LEU A 117 -16.55 24.02 33.06
C LEU A 117 -17.97 23.55 32.72
N ILE A 118 -18.21 23.14 31.47
CA ILE A 118 -19.48 22.55 31.03
C ILE A 118 -19.68 21.19 31.72
N ASN A 119 -18.64 20.38 31.82
CA ASN A 119 -18.66 19.12 32.55
C ASN A 119 -18.92 19.33 34.06
N ASP A 120 -18.31 20.33 34.70
CA ASP A 120 -18.59 20.69 36.10
C ASP A 120 -20.05 21.14 36.31
N LEU A 121 -20.64 21.88 35.36
CA LEU A 121 -22.05 22.26 35.39
C LEU A 121 -22.94 21.00 35.30
N ILE A 122 -22.65 20.09 34.38
CA ILE A 122 -23.38 18.82 34.21
C ILE A 122 -23.25 17.94 35.48
N CYS A 123 -22.07 17.85 36.08
CA CYS A 123 -21.86 17.12 37.34
C CYS A 123 -22.57 17.78 38.52
N SER A 124 -22.64 19.11 38.58
CA SER A 124 -23.44 19.83 39.58
C SER A 124 -24.94 19.49 39.49
N LEU A 125 -25.46 19.31 38.28
CA LEU A 125 -26.88 19.03 38.03
C LEU A 125 -27.27 17.57 38.33
N LYS A 126 -26.29 16.64 38.29
CA LYS A 126 -26.50 15.24 38.69
C LYS A 126 -26.54 15.03 40.21
N ASN A 127 -26.00 15.96 41.01
CA ASN A 127 -25.82 15.81 42.45
C ASN A 127 -26.99 16.36 43.32
N THR A 128 -28.08 16.86 42.74
CA THR A 128 -29.32 17.24 43.46
C THR A 128 -30.19 16.03 43.82
N GLY A 129 -29.56 14.88 44.09
CA GLY A 129 -30.20 13.57 44.06
C GLY A 129 -31.30 13.36 45.10
N LYS A 130 -32.47 12.91 44.64
CA LYS A 130 -33.43 12.20 45.49
C LYS A 130 -34.24 11.15 44.72
N PHE A 131 -33.82 9.90 44.94
CA PHE A 131 -34.53 8.63 44.71
C PHE A 131 -34.75 8.10 43.27
N MET A 132 -34.99 6.79 43.20
CA MET A 132 -34.90 5.94 42.03
C MET A 132 -36.15 5.99 41.12
N LEU A 133 -35.88 5.90 39.81
CA LEU A 133 -36.59 5.17 38.74
C LEU A 133 -38.10 5.29 38.51
N ASP A 134 -38.93 5.76 39.45
CA ASP A 134 -40.37 5.86 39.24
C ASP A 134 -40.79 7.29 38.88
N ILE A 135 -41.48 7.39 37.73
CA ILE A 135 -42.02 8.59 37.07
C ILE A 135 -40.96 9.46 36.34
N LEU A 136 -40.94 9.26 35.01
CA LEU A 136 -40.38 10.19 34.03
C LEU A 136 -41.12 11.54 34.06
N ASP A 137 -40.54 12.54 34.70
CA ASP A 137 -40.97 13.94 34.54
C ASP A 137 -40.34 14.52 33.27
N GLN A 138 -41.15 14.81 32.25
CA GLN A 138 -40.67 15.17 30.91
C GLN A 138 -39.81 16.46 30.91
N ASP A 139 -40.03 17.36 31.86
CA ASP A 139 -39.35 18.65 31.93
C ASP A 139 -37.90 18.57 32.40
N LYS A 140 -37.57 17.63 33.30
CA LYS A 140 -36.16 17.35 33.66
C LYS A 140 -35.43 16.66 32.51
N LEU A 141 -36.13 15.84 31.73
CA LEU A 141 -35.59 15.26 30.49
C LEU A 141 -35.37 16.34 29.42
N GLN A 142 -36.24 17.35 29.32
CA GLN A 142 -36.02 18.53 28.46
C GLN A 142 -34.81 19.35 28.90
N ALA A 143 -34.65 19.67 30.19
CA ALA A 143 -33.48 20.41 30.67
C ALA A 143 -32.16 19.66 30.37
N PHE A 144 -32.16 18.33 30.53
CA PHE A 144 -31.03 17.48 30.15
C PHE A 144 -30.81 17.45 28.63
N ASN A 145 -31.89 17.39 27.83
CA ASN A 145 -31.81 17.48 26.37
C ASN A 145 -31.37 18.87 25.87
N ILE A 146 -31.59 19.94 26.64
CA ILE A 146 -31.20 21.31 26.29
C ILE A 146 -29.72 21.55 26.58
N LEU A 147 -29.20 20.99 27.67
CA LEU A 147 -27.75 20.81 27.86
C LEU A 147 -27.13 19.93 26.75
N LYS A 148 -27.91 18.98 26.22
CA LYS A 148 -27.57 18.17 25.04
C LYS A 148 -27.88 18.85 23.68
N GLN A 149 -28.44 20.06 23.67
CA GLN A 149 -28.63 20.93 22.49
C GLN A 149 -27.57 22.05 22.43
N LEU A 150 -26.97 22.40 23.57
CA LEU A 150 -25.71 23.16 23.64
C LEU A 150 -24.54 22.41 22.96
N ASP A 151 -24.53 21.08 23.03
CA ASP A 151 -23.49 20.21 22.45
C ASP A 151 -23.51 20.23 20.88
N PRO A 152 -24.68 20.20 20.21
CA PRO A 152 -24.83 20.57 18.80
C PRO A 152 -24.59 22.05 18.46
N LEU A 153 -24.74 23.01 19.38
CA LEU A 153 -24.40 24.41 19.06
C LEU A 153 -22.88 24.65 18.87
N ILE A 154 -22.06 23.70 19.32
CA ILE A 154 -20.63 23.58 19.01
C ILE A 154 -20.39 22.95 17.62
N ASN A 155 -21.33 22.13 17.13
CA ASN A 155 -21.12 21.21 16.00
C ASN A 155 -22.05 21.39 14.78
N HIS A 156 -23.09 22.24 14.82
CA HIS A 156 -24.06 22.39 13.71
C HIS A 156 -24.35 23.87 13.39
N TYR A 157 -23.96 24.27 12.18
CA TYR A 157 -24.62 25.34 11.42
C TYR A 157 -25.17 24.69 10.13
N PRO A 158 -26.46 24.88 9.78
CA PRO A 158 -27.06 24.14 8.68
C PRO A 158 -26.72 24.72 7.30
N SER A 159 -26.39 23.81 6.40
CA SER A 159 -26.64 23.81 4.94
C SER A 159 -26.64 25.14 4.16
N LYS A 160 -25.68 25.25 3.23
CA LYS A 160 -25.96 25.06 1.79
C LYS A 160 -24.68 24.92 0.96
N ALA A 161 -24.79 24.10 -0.09
CA ALA A 161 -23.83 23.86 -1.18
C ALA A 161 -22.55 23.05 -0.86
N ASN A 162 -22.49 21.88 -1.52
CA ASN A 162 -21.32 21.16 -2.04
C ASN A 162 -20.36 20.38 -1.10
N ARG A 163 -20.39 19.06 -1.31
CA ARG A 163 -19.35 18.02 -1.11
C ARG A 163 -18.77 17.88 0.31
N GLN A 164 -19.13 16.78 0.97
CA GLN A 164 -18.59 16.37 2.26
C GLN A 164 -18.09 14.91 2.19
N ASP A 165 -16.78 14.72 2.35
CA ASP A 165 -16.21 13.45 2.83
C ASP A 165 -16.53 13.35 4.33
N VAL A 166 -17.07 12.23 4.80
CA VAL A 166 -17.55 12.10 6.19
C VAL A 166 -16.78 11.05 6.97
N TRP A 167 -16.31 11.46 8.15
CA TRP A 167 -15.60 10.63 9.12
C TRP A 167 -16.43 10.52 10.40
N LEU A 168 -16.96 9.34 10.68
CA LEU A 168 -17.73 9.05 11.90
C LEU A 168 -16.79 8.63 13.03
N THR A 169 -16.92 9.25 14.22
CA THR A 169 -16.05 8.98 15.39
C THR A 169 -16.84 8.70 16.67
N SER A 170 -17.34 7.47 16.77
CA SER A 170 -17.76 6.83 18.04
C SER A 170 -17.86 5.31 17.79
N ASP A 171 -17.15 4.48 18.57
CA ASP A 171 -17.01 3.01 18.45
C ASP A 171 -17.94 2.33 17.42
N LEU A 172 -17.51 2.32 16.15
CA LEU A 172 -18.31 1.85 15.00
C LEU A 172 -18.33 0.32 14.88
N THR A 173 -18.41 -0.39 16.00
CA THR A 173 -18.46 -1.85 16.03
C THR A 173 -19.58 -2.42 15.15
N THR A 174 -20.68 -1.68 14.97
CA THR A 174 -21.75 -1.98 14.03
C THR A 174 -22.19 -0.72 13.29
N ILE A 175 -22.39 -0.79 11.98
CA ILE A 175 -23.01 0.28 11.18
C ILE A 175 -24.46 -0.11 10.82
N SER A 176 -25.43 0.73 11.21
CA SER A 176 -26.86 0.50 10.94
C SER A 176 -27.62 1.67 10.29
N HIS A 177 -27.12 2.91 10.35
CA HIS A 177 -27.75 4.08 9.70
C HIS A 177 -26.68 5.04 9.16
N LEU A 178 -26.82 5.48 7.90
CA LEU A 178 -25.90 6.39 7.20
C LEU A 178 -26.65 7.35 6.23
N GLU A 179 -27.71 8.01 6.69
CA GLU A 179 -28.63 8.75 5.80
C GLU A 179 -28.03 10.06 5.25
N ASP A 180 -27.39 10.87 6.11
CA ASP A 180 -26.89 12.21 5.77
C ASP A 180 -25.69 12.26 4.80
N VAL A 181 -25.13 11.11 4.44
CA VAL A 181 -23.83 11.00 3.74
C VAL A 181 -23.93 10.33 2.36
N SER A 182 -25.15 9.99 1.92
CA SER A 182 -25.47 9.31 0.65
C SER A 182 -25.01 10.03 -0.63
N LEU A 183 -24.64 11.32 -0.55
CA LEU A 183 -24.11 12.11 -1.65
C LEU A 183 -22.57 12.10 -1.79
N CYS A 184 -21.84 11.41 -0.92
CA CYS A 184 -20.37 11.34 -0.99
C CYS A 184 -19.88 10.57 -2.24
N ASP A 185 -18.74 10.98 -2.79
CA ASP A 185 -18.01 10.23 -3.81
C ASP A 185 -17.00 9.25 -3.19
N LYS A 186 -16.60 9.46 -1.93
CA LYS A 186 -15.74 8.56 -1.18
C LYS A 186 -16.25 8.36 0.25
N LEU A 187 -16.12 7.14 0.73
CA LEU A 187 -16.42 6.76 2.10
C LEU A 187 -15.25 5.93 2.63
N ASP A 188 -14.51 6.50 3.58
CA ASP A 188 -13.41 5.83 4.25
C ASP A 188 -13.77 5.49 5.69
N LEU A 189 -13.81 4.19 5.95
CA LEU A 189 -14.12 3.56 7.23
C LEU A 189 -12.97 2.66 7.68
N LYS A 190 -11.75 2.88 7.16
CA LYS A 190 -10.55 2.13 7.53
C LYS A 190 -10.23 2.25 9.03
N LYS A 191 -9.86 1.13 9.67
CA LYS A 191 -9.46 1.08 11.11
C LYS A 191 -10.53 1.49 12.12
N THR A 192 -11.80 1.46 11.76
CA THR A 192 -12.91 1.90 12.62
C THR A 192 -13.45 0.82 13.57
N GLN A 193 -12.81 -0.35 13.62
CA GLN A 193 -13.17 -1.51 14.47
C GLN A 193 -14.52 -2.15 14.12
N ILE A 194 -15.01 -1.99 12.89
CA ILE A 194 -16.31 -2.56 12.46
C ILE A 194 -16.24 -4.08 12.48
N THR A 195 -17.21 -4.73 13.14
CA THR A 195 -17.39 -6.19 13.12
C THR A 195 -18.54 -6.61 12.21
N SER A 196 -19.54 -5.74 12.02
CA SER A 196 -20.70 -6.00 11.16
C SER A 196 -21.26 -4.73 10.52
N ILE A 197 -21.83 -4.88 9.32
CA ILE A 197 -22.49 -3.82 8.57
C ILE A 197 -23.89 -4.30 8.20
N SER A 198 -24.89 -3.44 8.38
CA SER A 198 -26.28 -3.77 8.03
C SER A 198 -26.45 -3.91 6.52
N LYS A 199 -27.27 -4.89 6.10
CA LYS A 199 -27.64 -5.09 4.70
C LYS A 199 -28.19 -3.81 4.05
N GLU A 200 -27.96 -3.64 2.76
CA GLU A 200 -28.48 -2.52 1.96
C GLU A 200 -28.14 -1.11 2.50
N ILE A 201 -27.22 -0.95 3.46
CA ILE A 201 -26.87 0.36 4.03
C ILE A 201 -26.35 1.34 2.98
N PHE A 202 -25.72 0.83 1.92
CA PHE A 202 -25.19 1.60 0.81
C PHE A 202 -26.18 1.78 -0.36
N SER A 203 -27.43 1.33 -0.24
CA SER A 203 -28.45 1.37 -1.31
C SER A 203 -28.69 2.77 -1.91
N ASN A 204 -28.56 3.82 -1.11
CA ASN A 204 -28.74 5.21 -1.55
C ASN A 204 -27.45 5.90 -2.01
N PHE A 205 -26.30 5.23 -1.96
CA PHE A 205 -24.96 5.80 -2.22
C PHE A 205 -24.59 5.78 -3.72
N SER A 206 -25.52 6.17 -4.58
CA SER A 206 -25.36 6.08 -6.04
C SER A 206 -24.22 6.94 -6.60
N ASN A 207 -23.73 7.94 -5.85
CA ASN A 207 -22.58 8.78 -6.24
C ASN A 207 -21.22 8.23 -5.81
N LEU A 208 -21.18 7.15 -5.00
CA LEU A 208 -19.97 6.64 -4.40
C LEU A 208 -19.05 5.98 -5.44
N HIS A 209 -17.81 6.45 -5.51
CA HIS A 209 -16.75 5.97 -6.39
C HIS A 209 -15.66 5.19 -5.65
N THR A 210 -15.49 5.41 -4.34
CA THR A 210 -14.50 4.70 -3.51
C THR A 210 -15.09 4.33 -2.16
N LEU A 211 -15.05 3.05 -1.82
CA LEU A 211 -15.45 2.52 -0.52
C LEU A 211 -14.25 1.81 0.11
N ASN A 212 -13.80 2.30 1.26
CA ASN A 212 -12.68 1.74 2.00
C ASN A 212 -13.17 1.19 3.34
N LEU A 213 -13.20 -0.13 3.46
CA LEU A 213 -13.61 -0.91 4.64
C LEU A 213 -12.42 -1.68 5.26
N SER A 214 -11.18 -1.31 4.89
CA SER A 214 -9.96 -2.05 5.24
C SER A 214 -9.55 -1.97 6.71
N GLU A 215 -8.74 -2.94 7.16
CA GLU A 215 -8.21 -3.01 8.53
C GLU A 215 -9.33 -2.93 9.59
N ASN A 216 -10.38 -3.71 9.39
CA ASN A 216 -11.53 -3.88 10.29
C ASN A 216 -11.67 -5.37 10.69
N PHE A 217 -12.80 -5.76 11.29
CA PHE A 217 -13.06 -7.11 11.80
C PHE A 217 -14.25 -7.80 11.13
N LEU A 218 -14.59 -7.41 9.90
CA LEU A 218 -15.69 -7.99 9.14
C LEU A 218 -15.44 -9.48 8.90
N THR A 219 -16.41 -10.33 9.24
CA THR A 219 -16.33 -11.80 9.08
C THR A 219 -17.20 -12.34 7.95
N ILE A 220 -18.30 -11.64 7.66
CA ILE A 220 -19.34 -11.95 6.67
C ILE A 220 -19.81 -10.62 6.07
N LEU A 221 -20.15 -10.62 4.78
CA LEU A 221 -20.82 -9.52 4.09
C LEU A 221 -22.19 -10.03 3.61
N ASP A 222 -23.27 -9.30 3.88
CA ASP A 222 -24.59 -9.64 3.29
C ASP A 222 -24.51 -9.49 1.77
N LYS A 223 -25.02 -10.44 0.99
CA LYS A 223 -25.04 -10.36 -0.47
C LYS A 223 -25.62 -9.06 -1.07
N ASN A 224 -26.48 -8.35 -0.35
CA ASN A 224 -27.06 -7.06 -0.77
C ASN A 224 -26.32 -5.85 -0.18
N LEU A 225 -25.15 -6.03 0.46
CA LEU A 225 -24.41 -4.96 1.11
C LEU A 225 -24.05 -3.83 0.14
N PHE A 226 -23.57 -4.19 -1.05
CA PHE A 226 -23.10 -3.26 -2.09
C PHE A 226 -24.18 -2.89 -3.12
N LYS A 227 -25.43 -3.28 -2.86
CA LYS A 227 -26.57 -2.95 -3.72
C LYS A 227 -26.68 -1.43 -3.92
N GLY A 228 -26.97 -0.99 -5.14
CA GLY A 228 -27.09 0.44 -5.52
C GLY A 228 -25.76 1.16 -5.82
N LEU A 229 -24.60 0.57 -5.54
CA LEU A 229 -23.26 1.18 -5.72
C LEU A 229 -22.76 1.19 -7.19
N THR A 230 -23.67 1.52 -8.12
CA THR A 230 -23.49 1.44 -9.57
C THR A 230 -22.34 2.28 -10.15
N ASN A 231 -21.82 3.27 -9.41
CA ASN A 231 -20.68 4.11 -9.80
C ASN A 231 -19.36 3.78 -9.11
N LEU A 232 -19.33 2.75 -8.25
CA LEU A 232 -18.14 2.38 -7.49
C LEU A 232 -17.02 1.92 -8.42
N LYS A 233 -15.82 2.47 -8.24
CA LYS A 233 -14.61 2.14 -9.00
C LYS A 233 -13.56 1.43 -8.16
N ILE A 234 -13.55 1.70 -6.85
CA ILE A 234 -12.55 1.17 -5.91
C ILE A 234 -13.29 0.63 -4.68
N LEU A 235 -13.10 -0.67 -4.41
CA LEU A 235 -13.57 -1.33 -3.19
C LEU A 235 -12.37 -1.96 -2.48
N ASN A 236 -12.08 -1.47 -1.27
CA ASN A 236 -11.01 -2.03 -0.43
C ASN A 236 -11.59 -2.71 0.81
N LEU A 237 -11.37 -4.02 0.92
CA LEU A 237 -11.78 -4.92 2.00
C LEU A 237 -10.57 -5.61 2.66
N GLU A 238 -9.35 -5.16 2.38
CA GLU A 238 -8.13 -5.79 2.90
C GLU A 238 -8.05 -5.81 4.43
N TYR A 239 -7.29 -6.76 5.00
CA TYR A 239 -7.10 -6.89 6.44
C TYR A 239 -8.44 -6.94 7.20
N ASN A 240 -9.29 -7.89 6.82
CA ASN A 240 -10.53 -8.24 7.52
C ASN A 240 -10.49 -9.75 7.88
N ASN A 241 -11.61 -10.31 8.31
CA ASN A 241 -11.76 -11.72 8.69
C ASN A 241 -12.72 -12.49 7.77
N LEU A 242 -12.92 -12.03 6.53
CA LEU A 242 -13.89 -12.60 5.60
C LEU A 242 -13.55 -14.07 5.29
N SER A 243 -14.51 -14.97 5.52
CA SER A 243 -14.32 -16.43 5.37
C SER A 243 -14.85 -16.99 4.06
N HIS A 244 -15.81 -16.30 3.45
CA HIS A 244 -16.46 -16.64 2.19
C HIS A 244 -16.93 -15.36 1.50
N LEU A 245 -17.26 -15.48 0.21
CA LEU A 245 -17.99 -14.47 -0.56
C LEU A 245 -19.28 -15.13 -1.04
N ASP A 246 -20.43 -14.49 -0.80
CA ASP A 246 -21.70 -14.93 -1.35
C ASP A 246 -21.70 -14.83 -2.88
N ASP A 247 -22.49 -15.67 -3.54
CA ASP A 247 -22.70 -15.63 -4.99
C ASP A 247 -23.35 -14.28 -5.39
N ASP A 248 -22.86 -13.66 -6.48
CA ASP A 248 -23.20 -12.32 -6.97
C ASP A 248 -23.14 -11.17 -5.93
N LEU A 249 -22.33 -11.30 -4.86
CA LEU A 249 -22.09 -10.25 -3.85
C LEU A 249 -21.68 -8.89 -4.46
N PHE A 250 -21.07 -8.89 -5.65
CA PHE A 250 -20.63 -7.71 -6.37
C PHE A 250 -21.51 -7.37 -7.60
N GLY A 251 -22.72 -7.92 -7.70
CA GLY A 251 -23.61 -7.77 -8.86
C GLY A 251 -23.89 -6.33 -9.29
N ASP A 252 -24.10 -5.45 -8.32
CA ASP A 252 -24.40 -4.02 -8.52
C ASP A 252 -23.14 -3.14 -8.72
N LEU A 253 -21.96 -3.73 -8.99
CA LEU A 253 -20.68 -3.02 -9.16
C LEU A 253 -20.13 -3.01 -10.61
N PRO A 254 -20.92 -2.69 -11.66
CA PRO A 254 -20.50 -2.83 -13.05
C PRO A 254 -19.37 -1.89 -13.47
N ARG A 255 -19.04 -0.88 -12.66
CA ARG A 255 -17.98 0.12 -12.90
C ARG A 255 -16.70 -0.11 -12.08
N LEU A 256 -16.63 -1.20 -11.31
CA LEU A 256 -15.49 -1.47 -10.44
C LEU A 256 -14.22 -1.70 -11.26
N ASN A 257 -13.14 -1.00 -10.91
CA ASN A 257 -11.82 -1.13 -11.54
C ASN A 257 -10.79 -1.77 -10.60
N LEU A 258 -10.94 -1.62 -9.28
CA LEU A 258 -10.07 -2.22 -8.27
C LEU A 258 -10.90 -2.89 -7.17
N LEU A 259 -10.63 -4.18 -6.95
CA LEU A 259 -11.12 -4.95 -5.81
C LEU A 259 -9.93 -5.51 -5.03
N ASN A 260 -9.82 -5.13 -3.76
CA ASN A 260 -8.78 -5.61 -2.85
C ASN A 260 -9.41 -6.39 -1.68
N LEU A 261 -9.10 -7.69 -1.62
CA LEU A 261 -9.50 -8.68 -0.63
C LEU A 261 -8.27 -9.26 0.12
N HIS A 262 -7.10 -8.65 -0.04
CA HIS A 262 -5.84 -9.06 0.58
C HIS A 262 -5.94 -9.24 2.10
N ASN A 263 -5.24 -10.23 2.69
CA ASN A 263 -5.28 -10.47 4.14
C ASN A 263 -6.73 -10.68 4.65
N ASN A 264 -7.39 -11.73 4.16
CA ASN A 264 -8.66 -12.22 4.68
C ASN A 264 -8.53 -13.73 5.01
N LYS A 265 -9.63 -14.45 5.14
CA LYS A 265 -9.70 -15.88 5.49
C LYS A 265 -10.50 -16.67 4.46
N LEU A 266 -10.54 -16.21 3.21
CA LEU A 266 -11.27 -16.87 2.13
C LEU A 266 -10.65 -18.25 1.84
N VAL A 267 -11.50 -19.25 1.59
CA VAL A 267 -11.09 -20.65 1.36
C VAL A 267 -11.45 -21.15 -0.05
N LEU A 268 -12.47 -20.58 -0.68
CA LEU A 268 -12.97 -20.98 -1.99
C LEU A 268 -13.43 -19.76 -2.80
N LEU A 269 -13.46 -19.90 -4.13
CA LEU A 269 -14.03 -18.93 -5.07
C LEU A 269 -14.89 -19.66 -6.13
N ASN A 270 -16.16 -19.27 -6.24
CA ASN A 270 -17.15 -19.81 -7.18
C ASN A 270 -17.11 -19.06 -8.54
N ASP A 271 -17.84 -19.57 -9.54
CA ASP A 271 -18.07 -18.84 -10.80
C ASP A 271 -18.86 -17.54 -10.63
N GLU A 272 -19.85 -17.53 -9.75
CA GLU A 272 -20.71 -16.35 -9.52
C GLU A 272 -20.04 -15.22 -8.71
N ASN A 273 -18.86 -15.43 -8.11
CA ASN A 273 -18.25 -14.40 -7.26
C ASN A 273 -17.75 -13.16 -8.02
N PHE A 274 -17.42 -13.25 -9.31
CA PHE A 274 -16.89 -12.10 -10.09
C PHE A 274 -17.60 -11.86 -11.43
N THR A 275 -18.73 -12.53 -11.70
CA THR A 275 -19.42 -12.51 -13.01
C THR A 275 -19.78 -11.10 -13.49
N SER A 276 -20.12 -10.19 -12.57
CA SER A 276 -20.58 -8.83 -12.87
C SER A 276 -19.45 -7.80 -13.03
N LEU A 277 -18.19 -8.19 -12.82
CA LEU A 277 -17.02 -7.30 -12.74
C LEU A 277 -16.27 -7.09 -14.07
N ALA A 278 -16.99 -6.92 -15.18
CA ALA A 278 -16.40 -6.85 -16.52
C ALA A 278 -15.42 -5.67 -16.75
N ASN A 279 -15.46 -4.63 -15.93
CA ASN A 279 -14.57 -3.46 -15.99
C ASN A 279 -13.39 -3.51 -14.98
N LEU A 280 -13.21 -4.63 -14.29
CA LEU A 280 -12.15 -4.80 -13.30
C LEU A 280 -10.77 -4.81 -13.99
N LEU A 281 -9.84 -4.02 -13.45
CA LEU A 281 -8.47 -3.88 -13.93
C LEU A 281 -7.47 -4.51 -12.94
N TYR A 282 -7.77 -4.45 -11.64
CA TYR A 282 -6.92 -4.94 -10.56
C TYR A 282 -7.73 -5.80 -9.59
N LEU A 283 -7.28 -7.04 -9.39
CA LEU A 283 -7.85 -7.98 -8.40
C LEU A 283 -6.75 -8.52 -7.51
N ASP A 284 -6.84 -8.26 -6.21
CA ASP A 284 -5.95 -8.81 -5.19
C ASP A 284 -6.75 -9.63 -4.17
N PHE A 285 -6.47 -10.92 -4.06
CA PHE A 285 -6.93 -11.79 -2.97
C PHE A 285 -5.77 -12.54 -2.32
N SER A 286 -4.57 -11.96 -2.39
CA SER A 286 -3.36 -12.54 -1.80
C SER A 286 -3.41 -12.62 -0.27
N ASN A 287 -2.68 -13.57 0.30
CA ASN A 287 -2.67 -13.82 1.75
C ASN A 287 -4.07 -14.16 2.30
N ASN A 288 -4.74 -15.11 1.65
CA ASN A 288 -5.93 -15.81 2.12
C ASN A 288 -5.57 -17.31 2.27
N SER A 289 -6.57 -18.18 2.51
CA SER A 289 -6.41 -19.64 2.55
C SER A 289 -7.14 -20.31 1.38
N ILE A 290 -7.16 -19.67 0.19
CA ILE A 290 -7.93 -20.18 -0.95
C ILE A 290 -7.29 -21.46 -1.45
N GLN A 291 -8.04 -22.55 -1.40
CA GLN A 291 -7.63 -23.88 -1.85
C GLN A 291 -8.18 -24.20 -3.24
N SER A 292 -9.43 -23.83 -3.51
CA SER A 292 -10.13 -24.14 -4.76
C SER A 292 -10.72 -22.88 -5.41
N ILE A 293 -10.60 -22.79 -6.73
CA ILE A 293 -11.13 -21.72 -7.57
C ILE A 293 -11.84 -22.38 -8.75
N HIS A 294 -13.13 -22.11 -8.91
CA HIS A 294 -13.93 -22.70 -9.99
C HIS A 294 -13.36 -22.34 -11.38
N GLU A 295 -13.44 -23.27 -12.34
CA GLU A 295 -12.76 -23.11 -13.65
C GLU A 295 -13.19 -21.84 -14.42
N ASN A 296 -14.42 -21.38 -14.21
CA ASN A 296 -15.01 -20.21 -14.86
C ASN A 296 -15.00 -18.94 -13.98
N CYS A 297 -14.36 -18.94 -12.80
CA CYS A 297 -14.36 -17.85 -11.81
C CYS A 297 -13.95 -16.48 -12.39
N PHE A 298 -13.08 -16.46 -13.39
CA PHE A 298 -12.57 -15.23 -14.00
C PHE A 298 -13.10 -14.97 -15.43
N ASP A 299 -14.10 -15.72 -15.92
CA ASP A 299 -14.52 -15.66 -17.33
C ASP A 299 -15.00 -14.24 -17.76
N SER A 300 -15.61 -13.48 -16.84
CA SER A 300 -16.04 -12.09 -17.09
C SER A 300 -14.92 -11.04 -17.03
N LEU A 301 -13.77 -11.36 -16.44
CA LEU A 301 -12.70 -10.40 -16.11
C LEU A 301 -11.81 -10.03 -17.33
N SER A 302 -12.43 -9.86 -18.50
CA SER A 302 -11.75 -9.67 -19.79
C SER A 302 -10.86 -8.42 -19.88
N ASN A 303 -11.08 -7.40 -19.04
CA ASN A 303 -10.26 -6.18 -18.95
C ASN A 303 -9.15 -6.24 -17.89
N LEU A 304 -9.01 -7.34 -17.14
CA LEU A 304 -8.07 -7.44 -16.03
C LEU A 304 -6.63 -7.26 -16.49
N ILE A 305 -5.88 -6.40 -15.79
CA ILE A 305 -4.48 -6.07 -16.06
C ILE A 305 -3.56 -6.75 -15.05
N GLU A 306 -3.98 -6.83 -13.78
CA GLU A 306 -3.22 -7.42 -12.69
C GLU A 306 -4.07 -8.34 -11.81
N LEU A 307 -3.55 -9.54 -11.56
CA LEU A 307 -4.15 -10.57 -10.73
C LEU A 307 -3.14 -11.06 -9.69
N ASN A 308 -3.40 -10.75 -8.42
CA ASN A 308 -2.55 -11.15 -7.30
C ASN A 308 -3.20 -12.26 -6.46
N MET A 309 -2.67 -13.47 -6.62
CA MET A 309 -3.12 -14.72 -6.00
C MET A 309 -2.08 -15.23 -4.96
N ARG A 310 -1.05 -14.42 -4.68
CA ARG A 310 0.11 -14.77 -3.84
C ARG A 310 -0.31 -15.28 -2.47
N LYS A 311 0.42 -16.28 -1.94
CA LYS A 311 0.27 -16.79 -0.57
C LYS A 311 -1.18 -17.20 -0.29
N ASN A 312 -1.67 -18.14 -1.09
CA ASN A 312 -2.88 -18.91 -0.84
C ASN A 312 -2.50 -20.39 -0.69
N GLU A 313 -3.48 -21.28 -0.65
CA GLU A 313 -3.34 -22.73 -0.48
C GLU A 313 -3.74 -23.47 -1.77
N ILE A 314 -3.52 -22.85 -2.93
CA ILE A 314 -3.90 -23.40 -4.24
C ILE A 314 -3.04 -24.63 -4.56
N ASP A 315 -3.67 -25.71 -5.02
CA ASP A 315 -3.02 -27.02 -5.29
C ASP A 315 -2.74 -27.30 -6.79
N LEU A 316 -3.47 -26.65 -7.68
CA LEU A 316 -3.36 -26.79 -9.13
C LEU A 316 -3.52 -25.43 -9.83
N ILE A 317 -2.86 -25.26 -10.98
CA ILE A 317 -3.17 -24.16 -11.90
C ILE A 317 -4.09 -24.71 -13.00
N ASP A 318 -5.36 -24.29 -13.02
CA ASP A 318 -6.23 -24.57 -14.18
C ASP A 318 -5.94 -23.56 -15.30
N LYS A 319 -5.76 -24.05 -16.53
CA LYS A 319 -5.63 -23.25 -17.75
C LYS A 319 -6.93 -22.53 -18.13
N ASN A 320 -8.09 -23.03 -17.68
CA ASN A 320 -9.40 -22.45 -17.93
C ASN A 320 -9.55 -21.06 -17.29
N TRP A 321 -9.00 -20.87 -16.08
CA TRP A 321 -8.96 -19.58 -15.36
C TRP A 321 -8.45 -18.41 -16.22
N PHE A 322 -7.55 -18.69 -17.18
CA PHE A 322 -6.87 -17.68 -17.99
C PHE A 322 -7.47 -17.49 -19.40
N LYS A 323 -8.47 -18.30 -19.77
CA LYS A 323 -9.12 -18.34 -21.11
C LYS A 323 -9.52 -16.98 -21.65
N ASN A 324 -10.07 -16.12 -20.79
CA ASN A 324 -10.59 -14.80 -21.17
C ASN A 324 -9.69 -13.62 -20.73
N LEU A 325 -8.63 -13.86 -19.97
CA LEU A 325 -7.76 -12.81 -19.39
C LEU A 325 -6.71 -12.28 -20.38
N LYS A 326 -7.15 -11.94 -21.60
CA LYS A 326 -6.27 -11.56 -22.72
C LYS A 326 -5.52 -10.25 -22.49
N ASN A 327 -6.00 -9.38 -21.60
CA ASN A 327 -5.38 -8.09 -21.27
C ASN A 327 -4.42 -8.16 -20.06
N LEU A 328 -4.30 -9.33 -19.41
CA LEU A 328 -3.50 -9.49 -18.21
C LEU A 328 -2.02 -9.27 -18.50
N GLN A 329 -1.38 -8.40 -17.73
CA GLN A 329 0.02 -8.03 -17.83
C GLN A 329 0.84 -8.51 -16.62
N VAL A 330 0.21 -8.65 -15.45
CA VAL A 330 0.87 -9.08 -14.20
C VAL A 330 0.07 -10.22 -13.56
N LEU A 331 0.75 -11.35 -13.33
CA LEU A 331 0.21 -12.49 -12.59
C LEU A 331 1.17 -12.89 -11.46
N ASN A 332 0.65 -12.92 -10.24
CA ASN A 332 1.42 -13.30 -9.06
C ASN A 332 0.80 -14.51 -8.36
N LEU A 333 1.46 -15.65 -8.49
CA LEU A 333 1.11 -16.95 -7.89
C LEU A 333 2.12 -17.37 -6.80
N SER A 334 3.08 -16.52 -6.46
CA SER A 334 4.14 -16.83 -5.49
C SER A 334 3.60 -17.26 -4.11
N HIS A 335 4.35 -18.09 -3.38
CA HIS A 335 3.97 -18.69 -2.09
C HIS A 335 2.71 -19.59 -2.10
N ASN A 336 2.23 -20.07 -3.25
CA ASN A 336 1.24 -21.16 -3.30
C ASN A 336 1.96 -22.50 -3.24
N PHE A 337 2.29 -22.94 -2.04
CA PHE A 337 3.17 -24.09 -1.78
C PHE A 337 2.55 -25.46 -2.08
N LEU A 338 1.24 -25.53 -2.36
CA LEU A 338 0.55 -26.77 -2.74
C LEU A 338 0.53 -27.00 -4.26
N ILE A 339 0.86 -25.99 -5.09
CA ILE A 339 0.98 -26.16 -6.55
C ILE A 339 2.21 -27.03 -6.85
N SER A 340 1.96 -28.31 -7.12
CA SER A 340 2.99 -29.33 -7.36
C SER A 340 3.44 -29.46 -8.82
N ARG A 341 2.70 -28.90 -9.79
CA ARG A 341 3.03 -29.10 -11.21
C ARG A 341 2.69 -27.91 -12.10
N LEU A 342 3.55 -27.68 -13.09
CA LEU A 342 3.23 -26.88 -14.28
C LEU A 342 2.98 -27.82 -15.46
N GLU A 343 1.74 -27.86 -15.93
CA GLU A 343 1.32 -28.61 -17.10
C GLU A 343 1.60 -27.83 -18.40
N SER A 344 1.53 -28.53 -19.54
CA SER A 344 1.73 -27.91 -20.85
C SER A 344 0.67 -26.85 -21.14
N ASN A 345 1.10 -25.68 -21.60
CA ASN A 345 0.23 -24.57 -22.01
C ASN A 345 -0.64 -23.96 -20.88
N ASN A 346 -0.28 -24.12 -19.60
CA ASN A 346 -1.01 -23.53 -18.47
C ASN A 346 -1.33 -22.05 -18.66
N PHE A 347 -0.38 -21.28 -19.18
CA PHE A 347 -0.50 -19.82 -19.34
C PHE A 347 -0.73 -19.36 -20.80
N ALA A 348 -0.99 -20.27 -21.74
CA ALA A 348 -0.94 -19.97 -23.18
C ALA A 348 -1.95 -18.90 -23.68
N ASN A 349 -3.04 -18.66 -22.93
CA ASN A 349 -4.01 -17.60 -23.23
C ASN A 349 -3.54 -16.19 -22.83
N LEU A 350 -2.54 -16.08 -21.93
CA LEU A 350 -2.03 -14.83 -21.36
C LEU A 350 -1.04 -14.12 -22.31
N THR A 351 -1.46 -13.92 -23.56
CA THR A 351 -0.64 -13.41 -24.67
C THR A 351 -0.13 -11.96 -24.50
N ASN A 352 -0.62 -11.22 -23.50
CA ASN A 352 -0.13 -9.89 -23.11
C ASN A 352 0.64 -9.87 -21.78
N LEU A 353 0.88 -11.03 -21.16
CA LEU A 353 1.58 -11.11 -19.87
C LEU A 353 3.00 -10.60 -20.00
N LYS A 354 3.37 -9.68 -19.11
CA LYS A 354 4.71 -9.11 -18.98
C LYS A 354 5.44 -9.62 -17.74
N LYS A 355 4.71 -9.91 -16.66
CA LYS A 355 5.31 -10.33 -15.39
C LYS A 355 4.61 -11.58 -14.85
N LEU A 356 5.38 -12.63 -14.61
CA LEU A 356 4.94 -13.87 -13.99
C LEU A 356 5.80 -14.16 -12.76
N ASN A 357 5.19 -14.14 -11.58
CA ASN A 357 5.86 -14.47 -10.33
C ASN A 357 5.32 -15.78 -9.74
N LEU A 358 6.18 -16.79 -9.74
CA LEU A 358 5.94 -18.13 -9.23
C LEU A 358 6.85 -18.47 -8.03
N ALA A 359 7.56 -17.48 -7.46
CA ALA A 359 8.53 -17.72 -6.39
C ALA A 359 7.93 -18.46 -5.18
N LYS A 360 8.69 -19.39 -4.57
CA LYS A 360 8.24 -20.23 -3.45
C LYS A 360 7.00 -21.07 -3.77
N VAL A 361 6.93 -21.57 -5.00
CA VAL A 361 6.03 -22.66 -5.42
C VAL A 361 6.88 -23.91 -5.64
N VAL A 362 6.60 -25.00 -4.92
CA VAL A 362 7.44 -26.20 -4.90
C VAL A 362 6.95 -27.20 -5.95
N PHE A 363 7.51 -27.12 -7.15
CA PHE A 363 7.12 -28.00 -8.25
C PHE A 363 7.77 -29.39 -8.11
N ASP A 364 6.98 -30.46 -8.15
CA ASP A 364 7.45 -31.82 -8.43
C ASP A 364 7.85 -31.96 -9.91
N SER A 365 7.10 -31.31 -10.81
CA SER A 365 7.32 -31.40 -12.26
C SER A 365 6.96 -30.12 -13.02
N ILE A 366 7.69 -29.86 -14.11
CA ILE A 366 7.47 -28.71 -15.01
C ILE A 366 7.50 -29.24 -16.44
N SER A 367 6.45 -28.95 -17.22
CA SER A 367 6.41 -29.27 -18.64
C SER A 367 7.31 -28.34 -19.46
N THR A 368 7.94 -28.88 -20.51
CA THR A 368 8.71 -28.09 -21.49
C THR A 368 7.85 -27.03 -22.19
N GLU A 369 6.52 -27.19 -22.23
CA GLU A 369 5.57 -26.24 -22.81
C GLU A 369 4.84 -25.37 -21.77
N SER A 370 5.26 -25.34 -20.50
CA SER A 370 4.54 -24.58 -19.46
C SER A 370 4.43 -23.08 -19.73
N PHE A 371 5.49 -22.46 -20.26
CA PHE A 371 5.54 -21.02 -20.58
C PHE A 371 5.24 -20.69 -22.05
N LYS A 372 4.80 -21.68 -22.84
CA LYS A 372 4.54 -21.53 -24.26
C LYS A 372 3.43 -20.50 -24.53
N GLY A 373 3.68 -19.58 -25.47
CA GLY A 373 2.76 -18.49 -25.82
C GLY A 373 2.96 -17.18 -25.05
N LEU A 374 3.82 -17.17 -24.00
CA LEU A 374 4.15 -15.96 -23.22
C LEU A 374 5.14 -15.04 -23.95
N ASN A 375 4.87 -14.75 -25.22
CA ASN A 375 5.81 -14.08 -26.13
C ASN A 375 6.12 -12.61 -25.76
N LYS A 376 5.35 -12.01 -24.84
CA LYS A 376 5.55 -10.65 -24.31
C LYS A 376 6.10 -10.61 -22.89
N LEU A 377 6.48 -11.75 -22.33
CA LEU A 377 6.99 -11.83 -20.96
C LEU A 377 8.32 -11.09 -20.84
N GLU A 378 8.40 -10.15 -19.91
CA GLU A 378 9.58 -9.35 -19.58
C GLU A 378 10.23 -9.87 -18.28
N ASP A 379 9.44 -10.21 -17.26
CA ASP A 379 9.93 -10.68 -15.96
C ASP A 379 9.37 -12.08 -15.63
N LEU A 380 10.27 -13.03 -15.37
CA LEU A 380 9.95 -14.36 -14.87
C LEU A 380 10.70 -14.63 -13.57
N VAL A 381 9.95 -14.84 -12.49
CA VAL A 381 10.50 -15.12 -11.15
C VAL A 381 10.12 -16.53 -10.74
N LEU A 382 11.13 -17.39 -10.61
CA LEU A 382 11.06 -18.81 -10.24
C LEU A 382 11.99 -19.11 -9.05
N SER A 383 12.20 -18.14 -8.17
CA SER A 383 13.09 -18.28 -7.00
C SER A 383 12.48 -19.17 -5.91
N GLU A 384 13.30 -19.97 -5.21
CA GLU A 384 12.84 -20.87 -4.13
C GLU A 384 11.77 -21.90 -4.56
N CYS A 385 11.83 -22.36 -5.81
CA CYS A 385 10.90 -23.30 -6.45
C CYS A 385 11.38 -24.78 -6.50
N ASP A 386 12.48 -25.11 -5.81
CA ASP A 386 13.05 -26.47 -5.75
C ASP A 386 13.43 -27.06 -7.12
N LEU A 387 13.96 -26.26 -8.04
CA LEU A 387 14.12 -26.63 -9.47
C LEU A 387 15.25 -27.63 -9.77
N GLU A 388 15.84 -28.29 -8.78
CA GLU A 388 16.92 -29.27 -9.02
C GLU A 388 16.45 -30.41 -9.94
N ASN A 389 17.18 -30.63 -11.05
CA ASN A 389 16.85 -31.58 -12.11
C ASN A 389 15.51 -31.36 -12.85
N LYS A 390 14.84 -30.21 -12.66
CA LYS A 390 13.51 -29.91 -13.26
C LYS A 390 13.57 -28.93 -14.45
N LEU A 391 14.76 -28.46 -14.82
CA LEU A 391 14.98 -27.52 -15.93
C LEU A 391 15.37 -28.26 -17.22
N SER A 392 14.51 -28.18 -18.24
CA SER A 392 14.77 -28.74 -19.57
C SER A 392 15.39 -27.72 -20.54
N GLU A 393 16.14 -28.19 -21.54
CA GLU A 393 16.75 -27.38 -22.62
C GLU A 393 15.78 -26.38 -23.28
N TYR A 394 14.51 -26.76 -23.47
CA TYR A 394 13.51 -25.96 -24.17
C TYR A 394 12.55 -25.19 -23.26
N LEU A 395 12.79 -25.16 -21.94
CA LEU A 395 11.81 -24.59 -20.98
C LEU A 395 11.55 -23.09 -21.21
N PHE A 396 12.61 -22.34 -21.55
CA PHE A 396 12.54 -20.89 -21.79
C PHE A 396 12.52 -20.54 -23.28
N LYS A 397 12.26 -21.53 -24.15
CA LYS A 397 12.18 -21.34 -25.59
C LYS A 397 11.10 -20.31 -25.94
N ASP A 398 11.35 -19.53 -26.99
CA ASP A 398 10.46 -18.48 -27.52
C ASP A 398 10.19 -17.29 -26.56
N LEU A 399 10.71 -17.29 -25.31
CA LEU A 399 10.65 -16.16 -24.36
C LEU A 399 11.62 -15.01 -24.73
N THR A 400 11.64 -14.66 -26.01
CA THR A 400 12.60 -13.74 -26.62
C THR A 400 12.53 -12.30 -26.12
N ASN A 401 11.43 -11.89 -25.47
CA ASN A 401 11.28 -10.57 -24.84
C ASN A 401 11.67 -10.54 -23.36
N LEU A 402 12.11 -11.67 -22.79
CA LEU A 402 12.47 -11.74 -21.36
C LEU A 402 13.68 -10.85 -21.06
N ARG A 403 13.56 -10.04 -20.00
CA ARG A 403 14.52 -9.05 -19.51
C ARG A 403 15.05 -9.42 -18.13
N LEU A 404 14.22 -10.04 -17.29
CA LEU A 404 14.60 -10.55 -15.97
C LEU A 404 14.21 -12.02 -15.84
N LEU A 405 15.19 -12.85 -15.47
CA LEU A 405 15.00 -14.24 -15.05
C LEU A 405 15.64 -14.46 -13.69
N SER A 406 14.84 -14.81 -12.67
CA SER A 406 15.35 -15.22 -11.36
C SER A 406 15.11 -16.70 -11.13
N LEU A 407 16.21 -17.43 -10.96
CA LEU A 407 16.32 -18.84 -10.59
C LEU A 407 17.08 -18.98 -9.25
N ASP A 408 17.09 -17.92 -8.43
CA ASP A 408 17.79 -17.90 -7.14
C ASP A 408 17.19 -18.92 -6.14
N LYS A 409 18.03 -19.48 -5.27
CA LYS A 409 17.64 -20.38 -4.16
C LYS A 409 16.90 -21.66 -4.56
N ASN A 410 17.28 -22.27 -5.69
CA ASN A 410 16.61 -23.45 -6.24
C ASN A 410 17.35 -24.78 -6.02
N LYS A 411 18.42 -24.78 -5.20
CA LYS A 411 19.30 -25.93 -4.95
C LYS A 411 19.97 -26.52 -6.20
N ILE A 412 19.95 -25.82 -7.34
CA ILE A 412 20.42 -26.32 -8.64
C ILE A 412 21.91 -26.66 -8.54
N SER A 413 22.27 -27.92 -8.74
CA SER A 413 23.64 -28.43 -8.68
C SER A 413 24.36 -28.42 -10.03
N LYS A 414 23.61 -28.61 -11.13
CA LYS A 414 24.09 -28.58 -12.52
C LYS A 414 23.10 -27.81 -13.40
N LEU A 415 23.62 -27.04 -14.35
CA LEU A 415 22.82 -26.25 -15.27
C LEU A 415 23.51 -26.12 -16.64
N GLU A 416 22.83 -26.60 -17.67
CA GLU A 416 23.24 -26.45 -19.07
C GLU A 416 22.89 -25.05 -19.61
N PRO A 417 23.46 -24.60 -20.76
CA PRO A 417 23.21 -23.27 -21.33
C PRO A 417 21.82 -23.13 -22.00
N ILE A 418 20.77 -23.25 -21.20
CA ILE A 418 19.35 -23.27 -21.62
C ILE A 418 18.77 -21.87 -21.93
N PHE A 419 19.63 -20.87 -22.12
CA PHE A 419 19.26 -19.45 -22.23
C PHE A 419 19.50 -18.83 -23.62
N HIS A 420 19.93 -19.62 -24.61
CA HIS A 420 20.40 -19.14 -25.92
C HIS A 420 19.39 -18.30 -26.72
N ASP A 421 18.09 -18.46 -26.50
CA ASP A 421 17.03 -17.67 -27.14
C ASP A 421 16.74 -16.33 -26.43
N LEU A 422 17.23 -16.13 -25.20
CA LEU A 422 16.91 -14.99 -24.32
C LEU A 422 17.73 -13.73 -24.66
N LYS A 423 17.72 -13.35 -25.94
CA LYS A 423 18.54 -12.26 -26.53
C LYS A 423 18.24 -10.86 -25.97
N ASN A 424 17.14 -10.70 -25.24
CA ASN A 424 16.79 -9.45 -24.55
C ASN A 424 17.05 -9.48 -23.04
N LEU A 425 17.61 -10.56 -22.49
CA LEU A 425 17.82 -10.72 -21.05
C LEU A 425 18.83 -9.68 -20.55
N GLU A 426 18.40 -8.86 -19.58
CA GLU A 426 19.22 -7.83 -18.95
C GLU A 426 19.74 -8.30 -17.58
N ALA A 427 18.97 -9.12 -16.86
CA ALA A 427 19.32 -9.62 -15.53
C ALA A 427 19.05 -11.13 -15.37
N LEU A 428 20.07 -11.87 -14.93
CA LEU A 428 20.00 -13.31 -14.60
C LEU A 428 20.39 -13.55 -13.13
N GLY A 429 19.43 -14.01 -12.32
CA GLY A 429 19.64 -14.43 -10.94
C GLY A 429 19.78 -15.95 -10.82
N LEU A 430 20.92 -16.41 -10.28
CA LEU A 430 21.25 -17.82 -10.04
C LEU A 430 21.88 -18.01 -8.64
N SER A 431 21.73 -17.03 -7.75
CA SER A 431 22.35 -17.03 -6.43
C SER A 431 21.76 -18.04 -5.47
N CYS A 432 22.49 -18.40 -4.41
CA CYS A 432 22.05 -19.34 -3.37
C CYS A 432 21.67 -20.73 -3.93
N ASN A 433 22.37 -21.21 -4.95
CA ASN A 433 22.20 -22.55 -5.54
C ASN A 433 23.37 -23.47 -5.13
N ASN A 434 23.44 -24.67 -5.72
CA ASN A 434 24.51 -25.64 -5.47
C ASN A 434 25.48 -25.73 -6.66
N LEU A 435 25.56 -24.72 -7.53
CA LEU A 435 26.28 -24.81 -8.80
C LEU A 435 27.78 -25.03 -8.56
N GLU A 436 28.32 -26.17 -8.98
CA GLU A 436 29.75 -26.51 -8.84
C GLU A 436 30.58 -26.11 -10.07
N TYR A 437 29.96 -26.19 -11.25
CA TYR A 437 30.55 -25.98 -12.55
C TYR A 437 29.53 -25.36 -13.52
N LEU A 438 29.98 -24.40 -14.32
CA LEU A 438 29.26 -23.87 -15.47
C LEU A 438 30.16 -24.01 -16.71
N PRO A 439 29.62 -24.42 -17.88
CA PRO A 439 30.40 -24.56 -19.09
C PRO A 439 30.96 -23.21 -19.60
N GLU A 440 32.03 -23.26 -20.40
CA GLU A 440 32.71 -22.05 -20.88
C GLU A 440 31.81 -21.14 -21.76
N ASN A 441 30.77 -21.69 -22.38
CA ASN A 441 29.80 -20.99 -23.22
C ASN A 441 28.47 -20.67 -22.50
N PHE A 442 28.45 -20.68 -21.16
CA PHE A 442 27.20 -20.60 -20.38
C PHE A 442 26.34 -19.36 -20.66
N PHE A 443 26.95 -18.20 -20.95
CA PHE A 443 26.25 -16.95 -21.27
C PHE A 443 26.13 -16.67 -22.78
N GLN A 444 26.45 -17.65 -23.63
CA GLN A 444 26.48 -17.46 -25.09
C GLN A 444 25.12 -17.00 -25.63
N GLY A 445 25.15 -15.93 -26.43
CA GLY A 445 23.95 -15.34 -27.04
C GLY A 445 23.17 -14.35 -26.16
N LEU A 446 23.53 -14.17 -24.88
CA LEU A 446 22.90 -13.20 -23.96
C LEU A 446 23.41 -11.76 -24.17
N THR A 447 23.34 -11.27 -25.41
CA THR A 447 24.03 -10.03 -25.85
C THR A 447 23.58 -8.73 -25.16
N LYS A 448 22.43 -8.73 -24.45
CA LYS A 448 21.95 -7.61 -23.65
C LYS A 448 22.17 -7.75 -22.13
N LEU A 449 22.85 -8.81 -21.68
CA LEU A 449 23.05 -9.07 -20.26
C LEU A 449 23.86 -7.95 -19.60
N LYS A 450 23.27 -7.34 -18.57
CA LYS A 450 23.87 -6.28 -17.74
C LYS A 450 24.22 -6.78 -16.35
N GLN A 451 23.41 -7.67 -15.80
CA GLN A 451 23.58 -8.18 -14.45
C GLN A 451 23.53 -9.70 -14.42
N VAL A 452 24.53 -10.30 -13.78
CA VAL A 452 24.53 -11.72 -13.43
C VAL A 452 24.84 -11.87 -11.94
N ASN A 453 24.01 -12.65 -11.23
CA ASN A 453 24.24 -13.00 -9.84
C ASN A 453 24.43 -14.52 -9.70
N LEU A 454 25.67 -14.93 -9.46
CA LEU A 454 26.11 -16.31 -9.16
C LEU A 454 26.54 -16.46 -7.69
N GLY A 455 26.30 -15.46 -6.84
CA GLY A 455 26.76 -15.48 -5.45
C GLY A 455 26.13 -16.61 -4.63
N PHE A 456 26.79 -17.05 -3.56
CA PHE A 456 26.34 -18.16 -2.70
C PHE A 456 26.12 -19.45 -3.51
N ASN A 457 27.19 -19.95 -4.13
CA ASN A 457 27.20 -21.20 -4.89
C ASN A 457 28.48 -22.01 -4.55
N LYS A 458 28.78 -23.07 -5.30
CA LYS A 458 29.94 -23.95 -5.09
C LYS A 458 30.94 -23.85 -6.25
N ILE A 459 30.91 -22.75 -7.00
CA ILE A 459 31.69 -22.59 -8.23
C ILE A 459 33.17 -22.53 -7.88
N SER A 460 33.96 -23.47 -8.43
CA SER A 460 35.39 -23.58 -8.16
C SER A 460 36.30 -22.94 -9.22
N LYS A 461 35.75 -22.61 -10.39
CA LYS A 461 36.48 -22.06 -11.55
C LYS A 461 35.70 -20.94 -12.19
N CYS A 462 36.39 -19.87 -12.58
CA CYS A 462 35.87 -18.78 -13.39
C CYS A 462 36.62 -18.73 -14.73
N TYR A 463 35.89 -18.63 -15.83
CA TYR A 463 36.46 -18.70 -17.19
C TYR A 463 36.33 -17.36 -17.90
N SER A 464 37.40 -16.87 -18.54
CA SER A 464 37.35 -15.64 -19.35
C SER A 464 36.35 -15.71 -20.51
N LYS A 465 36.04 -16.92 -21.00
CA LYS A 465 35.05 -17.14 -22.06
C LYS A 465 33.62 -16.74 -21.67
N TRP A 466 33.30 -16.72 -20.37
CA TRP A 466 32.02 -16.19 -19.87
C TRP A 466 31.81 -14.70 -20.22
N PHE A 467 32.88 -13.97 -20.51
CA PHE A 467 32.86 -12.51 -20.69
C PHE A 467 33.25 -12.06 -22.11
N LYS A 468 33.42 -12.99 -23.06
CA LYS A 468 34.07 -12.76 -24.37
C LYS A 468 33.15 -12.50 -25.59
N GLU A 469 31.90 -12.06 -25.39
CA GLU A 469 30.92 -11.80 -26.49
C GLU A 469 30.27 -10.39 -26.45
N ASP A 470 31.05 -9.30 -26.46
CA ASP A 470 30.54 -7.90 -26.43
C ASP A 470 29.49 -7.63 -25.33
N LEU A 471 29.60 -8.36 -24.22
CA LEU A 471 28.61 -8.31 -23.14
C LEU A 471 28.64 -6.95 -22.45
N ASN A 472 27.47 -6.35 -22.31
CA ASN A 472 27.30 -5.05 -21.68
C ASN A 472 27.13 -5.19 -20.16
N LEU A 473 27.90 -6.09 -19.54
CA LEU A 473 27.81 -6.37 -18.10
C LEU A 473 28.24 -5.14 -17.29
N GLU A 474 27.31 -4.69 -16.45
CA GLU A 474 27.45 -3.63 -15.46
C GLU A 474 27.71 -4.22 -14.06
N ARG A 475 27.15 -5.40 -13.75
CA ARG A 475 27.20 -6.01 -12.40
C ARG A 475 27.42 -7.52 -12.47
N ILE A 476 28.53 -7.99 -11.87
CA ILE A 476 28.87 -9.40 -11.72
C ILE A 476 29.02 -9.71 -10.22
N TYR A 477 28.20 -10.63 -9.71
CA TYR A 477 28.34 -11.16 -8.36
C TYR A 477 28.78 -12.63 -8.43
N LEU A 478 29.97 -12.92 -7.92
CA LEU A 478 30.59 -14.24 -7.77
C LEU A 478 30.93 -14.53 -6.29
N ASN A 479 30.42 -13.71 -5.37
CA ASN A 479 30.76 -13.78 -3.96
C ASN A 479 30.25 -15.06 -3.27
N ASN A 480 30.87 -15.47 -2.18
CA ASN A 480 30.51 -16.69 -1.43
C ASN A 480 30.48 -17.93 -2.37
N ASN A 481 31.62 -18.21 -2.98
CA ASN A 481 31.87 -19.35 -3.87
C ASN A 481 33.20 -20.03 -3.49
N LEU A 482 33.63 -21.03 -4.27
CA LEU A 482 34.83 -21.84 -4.00
C LEU A 482 35.97 -21.52 -4.98
N ILE A 483 35.99 -20.33 -5.61
CA ILE A 483 36.95 -19.99 -6.65
C ILE A 483 38.35 -19.92 -6.04
N GLU A 484 39.29 -20.74 -6.52
CA GLU A 484 40.66 -20.82 -5.99
C GLU A 484 41.66 -19.90 -6.69
N SER A 485 41.40 -19.51 -7.94
CA SER A 485 42.28 -18.62 -8.71
C SER A 485 41.57 -17.93 -9.87
N LEU A 486 42.09 -16.75 -10.24
CA LEU A 486 41.73 -16.03 -11.47
C LEU A 486 42.98 -15.96 -12.35
N ASN A 487 43.19 -16.98 -13.19
CA ASN A 487 44.45 -17.17 -13.91
C ASN A 487 44.38 -16.84 -15.41
N ASP A 488 43.18 -16.77 -16.02
CA ASP A 488 43.02 -16.42 -17.43
C ASP A 488 43.50 -15.00 -17.72
N ASP A 489 44.30 -14.85 -18.78
CA ASP A 489 44.74 -13.54 -19.26
C ASP A 489 43.56 -12.67 -19.72
N GLU A 490 43.63 -11.39 -19.35
CA GLU A 490 42.69 -10.34 -19.76
C GLU A 490 41.21 -10.69 -19.48
N MET A 491 40.95 -11.46 -18.40
CA MET A 491 39.63 -12.06 -18.09
C MET A 491 38.44 -11.09 -18.21
N PHE A 492 38.58 -9.85 -17.73
CA PHE A 492 37.52 -8.85 -17.72
C PHE A 492 37.73 -7.69 -18.70
N SER A 493 38.73 -7.76 -19.60
CA SER A 493 39.09 -6.63 -20.48
C SER A 493 38.00 -6.25 -21.49
N TYR A 494 37.12 -7.20 -21.81
CA TYR A 494 35.98 -7.04 -22.70
C TYR A 494 34.76 -6.38 -22.05
N LEU A 495 34.84 -5.97 -20.78
CA LEU A 495 33.71 -5.41 -20.01
C LEU A 495 33.91 -3.92 -19.64
N PRO A 496 33.97 -2.99 -20.61
CA PRO A 496 34.25 -1.57 -20.35
C PRO A 496 33.14 -0.83 -19.58
N LYS A 497 31.98 -1.47 -19.39
CA LYS A 497 30.83 -0.94 -18.64
C LYS A 497 30.69 -1.50 -17.22
N LEU A 498 31.61 -2.36 -16.78
CA LEU A 498 31.52 -3.01 -15.48
C LEU A 498 31.60 -1.95 -14.36
N GLU A 499 30.55 -1.87 -13.56
CA GLU A 499 30.41 -0.97 -12.41
C GLU A 499 30.69 -1.70 -11.09
N ILE A 500 30.31 -2.98 -10.99
CA ILE A 500 30.50 -3.81 -9.79
C ILE A 500 31.01 -5.20 -10.19
N LEU A 501 32.15 -5.59 -9.61
CA LEU A 501 32.64 -6.97 -9.59
C LEU A 501 32.81 -7.40 -8.14
N ASP A 502 31.96 -8.32 -7.69
CA ASP A 502 32.03 -8.86 -6.33
C ASP A 502 32.57 -10.29 -6.35
N ILE A 503 33.75 -10.48 -5.76
CA ILE A 503 34.46 -11.76 -5.63
C ILE A 503 34.76 -12.09 -4.15
N SER A 504 34.12 -11.41 -3.19
CA SER A 504 34.32 -11.67 -1.75
C SER A 504 33.85 -13.06 -1.31
N GLY A 505 34.29 -13.54 -0.15
CA GLY A 505 33.93 -14.85 0.38
C GLY A 505 34.36 -16.02 -0.52
N ASN A 506 35.50 -15.91 -1.20
CA ASN A 506 36.02 -16.99 -2.05
C ASN A 506 37.29 -17.63 -1.43
N HIS A 507 37.99 -18.48 -2.20
CA HIS A 507 39.23 -19.14 -1.78
C HIS A 507 40.42 -18.75 -2.68
N ILE A 508 40.36 -17.55 -3.25
CA ILE A 508 41.31 -17.09 -4.26
C ILE A 508 42.71 -16.95 -3.64
N LYS A 509 43.66 -17.73 -4.15
CA LYS A 509 45.07 -17.74 -3.74
C LYS A 509 46.00 -17.08 -4.75
N GLN A 510 45.53 -16.96 -6.01
CA GLN A 510 46.31 -16.47 -7.15
C GLN A 510 45.41 -15.64 -8.07
N ILE A 511 45.90 -14.46 -8.49
CA ILE A 511 45.30 -13.63 -9.52
C ILE A 511 46.42 -13.25 -10.51
N ASN A 512 46.19 -13.47 -11.80
CA ASN A 512 47.09 -13.04 -12.87
C ASN A 512 47.03 -11.51 -13.03
N GLU A 513 48.18 -10.86 -13.24
CA GLU A 513 48.34 -9.40 -13.30
C GLU A 513 47.40 -8.74 -14.33
N SER A 514 47.10 -9.43 -15.44
CA SER A 514 46.26 -8.93 -16.53
C SER A 514 44.74 -9.05 -16.31
N VAL A 515 44.28 -9.73 -15.25
CA VAL A 515 42.85 -10.07 -15.03
C VAL A 515 41.92 -8.86 -15.05
N PHE A 516 42.32 -7.77 -14.39
CA PHE A 516 41.56 -6.52 -14.28
C PHE A 516 41.97 -5.46 -15.32
N GLN A 517 42.80 -5.82 -16.30
CA GLN A 517 43.22 -4.91 -17.37
C GLN A 517 41.99 -4.47 -18.18
N GLY A 518 41.84 -3.16 -18.42
CA GLY A 518 40.69 -2.59 -19.12
C GLY A 518 39.51 -2.18 -18.23
N LEU A 519 39.51 -2.55 -16.95
CA LEU A 519 38.56 -2.03 -15.97
C LEU A 519 39.04 -0.65 -15.48
N PHE A 520 38.26 0.39 -15.75
CA PHE A 520 38.60 1.78 -15.34
C PHE A 520 37.65 2.36 -14.28
N ASN A 521 36.39 1.94 -14.28
CA ASN A 521 35.33 2.49 -13.41
C ASN A 521 34.68 1.43 -12.49
N ALA A 522 35.16 0.18 -12.53
CA ALA A 522 34.58 -0.92 -11.76
C ALA A 522 34.94 -0.80 -10.27
N GLN A 523 33.94 -0.91 -9.40
CA GLN A 523 34.16 -1.20 -7.99
C GLN A 523 34.44 -2.69 -7.82
N ILE A 524 35.62 -3.05 -7.30
CA ILE A 524 35.99 -4.46 -7.04
C ILE A 524 35.88 -4.72 -5.54
N ILE A 525 35.06 -5.71 -5.17
CA ILE A 525 34.82 -6.16 -3.79
C ILE A 525 35.53 -7.51 -3.59
N TYR A 526 36.36 -7.62 -2.56
CA TYR A 526 37.25 -8.77 -2.34
C TYR A 526 37.60 -8.96 -0.85
N ASP A 527 38.02 -10.17 -0.49
CA ASP A 527 38.43 -10.54 0.87
C ASP A 527 39.72 -9.83 1.32
N VAL A 528 39.76 -9.29 2.54
CA VAL A 528 40.95 -8.64 3.12
C VAL A 528 42.20 -9.55 3.16
N GLU A 529 42.02 -10.87 3.26
CA GLU A 529 43.11 -11.85 3.34
C GLU A 529 43.81 -12.11 1.99
N LEU A 530 43.29 -11.56 0.88
CA LEU A 530 43.92 -11.64 -0.44
C LEU A 530 45.18 -10.77 -0.50
N SER A 531 46.34 -11.43 -0.51
CA SER A 531 47.66 -10.84 -0.77
C SER A 531 47.76 -10.32 -2.21
N LEU A 532 47.12 -9.19 -2.48
CA LEU A 532 47.14 -8.50 -3.77
C LEU A 532 48.13 -7.34 -3.78
N ASP A 533 49.15 -7.30 -2.93
CA ASP A 533 50.03 -6.13 -2.75
C ASP A 533 50.71 -5.61 -4.03
N SER A 534 50.98 -6.46 -5.03
CA SER A 534 51.41 -6.03 -6.37
C SER A 534 50.25 -5.45 -7.20
N VAL A 535 49.16 -6.22 -7.27
CA VAL A 535 47.92 -5.91 -8.01
C VAL A 535 47.25 -4.63 -7.47
N ILE A 536 46.88 -4.58 -6.19
CA ILE A 536 46.34 -3.39 -5.48
C ILE A 536 47.21 -2.16 -5.73
N LYS A 537 48.54 -2.29 -5.74
CA LYS A 537 49.44 -1.15 -5.90
C LYS A 537 49.41 -0.57 -7.32
N ASP A 538 49.42 -1.42 -8.34
CA ASP A 538 49.24 -1.02 -9.74
C ASP A 538 47.83 -0.44 -9.96
N TYR A 539 46.78 -1.15 -9.54
CA TYR A 539 45.40 -0.72 -9.79
C TYR A 539 44.96 0.51 -8.98
N LYS A 540 45.51 0.75 -7.78
CA LYS A 540 45.38 2.06 -7.09
C LYS A 540 46.00 3.21 -7.88
N THR A 541 47.10 2.98 -8.59
CA THR A 541 47.68 4.02 -9.47
C THR A 541 46.89 4.24 -10.77
N ARG A 542 45.98 3.33 -11.12
CA ARG A 542 45.07 3.43 -12.28
C ARG A 542 43.69 4.01 -11.94
N GLY A 543 43.40 4.26 -10.65
CA GLY A 543 42.16 4.91 -10.20
C GLY A 543 40.96 3.99 -9.92
N ILE A 544 41.16 2.67 -9.86
CA ILE A 544 40.09 1.70 -9.56
C ILE A 544 39.67 1.78 -8.08
N ASP A 545 38.37 1.78 -7.79
CA ASP A 545 37.82 1.74 -6.44
C ASP A 545 37.83 0.30 -5.89
N LEU A 546 38.87 -0.02 -5.12
CA LEU A 546 39.07 -1.32 -4.48
C LEU A 546 38.48 -1.30 -3.06
N LYS A 547 37.33 -1.94 -2.85
CA LYS A 547 36.68 -2.04 -1.53
C LYS A 547 36.99 -3.37 -0.85
N PRO A 548 37.89 -3.39 0.15
CA PRO A 548 38.10 -4.58 0.95
C PRO A 548 36.84 -4.86 1.79
N GLU A 549 36.35 -6.10 1.73
CA GLU A 549 35.24 -6.56 2.57
C GLU A 549 35.78 -7.46 3.69
N VAL A 550 35.38 -7.18 4.92
CA VAL A 550 35.62 -8.07 6.06
C VAL A 550 34.55 -9.15 6.00
N SER A 551 34.81 -10.19 5.23
CA SER A 551 33.96 -11.37 5.15
C SER A 551 33.82 -12.01 6.53
N ILE A 552 32.73 -11.67 7.22
CA ILE A 552 32.27 -12.38 8.40
C ILE A 552 31.90 -13.76 7.90
N ARG A 553 32.82 -14.73 8.06
CA ARG A 553 32.54 -16.14 7.81
C ARG A 553 31.37 -16.52 8.71
N ILE A 554 30.17 -16.60 8.14
CA ILE A 554 29.05 -17.27 8.77
C ILE A 554 29.41 -18.75 8.75
N ILE A 555 30.07 -19.18 9.81
CA ILE A 555 30.27 -20.59 10.11
C ILE A 555 28.86 -21.11 10.43
N GLU A 556 28.31 -21.91 9.52
CA GLU A 556 27.00 -22.53 9.70
C GLU A 556 27.03 -23.49 10.92
N GLU A 557 26.11 -23.27 11.86
CA GLU A 557 25.52 -24.30 12.74
C GLU A 557 24.05 -24.50 12.35
#